data_AF-A0A7C6ZYJ4-F1
#
_entry.id   AF-A0A7C6ZYJ4-F1
#
_cell.length_a   1.000
_cell.length_b   1.000
_cell.length_c   1.000
_cell.angle_alpha   90.00
_cell.angle_beta   90.00
_cell.angle_gamma   90.00
#
_symmetry.space_group_name_H-M   'P 1'
#
loop_
_entity.id
_entity.type
_entity.pdbx_description
1 polymer ?
#
loop_
_entity_poly.entity_id
_entity_poly.type
_entity_poly.pdbx_seq_one_letter_code
_entity_poly.pdbx_strand_id
1 'polypeptide(L)' 'MDTILCEIAKNRMERDFNEALKRLGLYVTEIHFDDSEGLSVVLEISAYDQNLFCA' A
#
# COMPACT_ATOMS: atom_id res chain seq x y z
N MET A 1 13.94 -18.48 -0.03
CA MET A 1 14.54 -18.26 1.30
C MET A 1 14.70 -16.76 1.43
N ASP A 2 13.70 -16.09 1.99
CA ASP A 2 13.80 -14.66 2.24
C ASP A 2 14.85 -14.42 3.33
N THR A 3 15.68 -13.39 3.13
CA THR A 3 16.70 -13.03 4.11
C THR A 3 16.12 -12.01 5.09
N ILE A 4 16.63 -11.96 6.31
CA ILE A 4 16.27 -10.94 7.31
C ILE A 4 16.38 -9.51 6.72
N LEU A 5 17.33 -9.29 5.80
CA LEU A 5 17.49 -8.03 5.09
C LEU A 5 16.31 -7.72 4.16
N CYS A 6 15.77 -8.73 3.48
CA CYS A 6 14.57 -8.58 2.63
C CYS A 6 13.35 -8.18 3.48
N GLU A 7 13.14 -8.83 4.62
CA GLU A 7 12.03 -8.48 5.53
C GLU A 7 12.14 -7.06 6.06
N ILE A 8 13.36 -6.64 6.47
CA ILE A 8 13.59 -5.26 6.91
C ILE A 8 13.31 -4.26 5.79
N ALA A 9 13.68 -4.59 4.55
CA ALA A 9 13.40 -3.74 3.39
C ALA A 9 11.90 -3.65 3.10
N LYS A 10 11.17 -4.78 3.09
CA LYS A 10 9.71 -4.82 2.89
C LYS A 10 9.00 -3.97 3.95
N ASN A 11 9.31 -4.18 5.22
CA ASN A 11 8.70 -3.44 6.34
C ASN A 11 8.97 -1.93 6.26
N ARG A 12 10.16 -1.52 5.83
CA ARG A 12 10.47 -0.10 5.63
C ARG A 12 9.69 0.48 4.45
N MET A 13 9.60 -0.26 3.35
CA MET A 13 8.84 0.18 2.16
C MET A 13 7.36 0.35 2.48
N GLU A 14 6.72 -0.63 3.14
CA GLU A 14 5.31 -0.51 3.55
C GLU A 14 5.09 0.75 4.39
N ARG A 15 5.85 0.91 5.48
CA ARG A 15 5.67 2.05 6.38
C ARG A 15 5.85 3.38 5.65
N ASP A 16 6.95 3.53 4.91
CA ASP A 16 7.30 4.82 4.32
C ASP A 16 6.32 5.19 3.18
N PHE A 17 5.88 4.23 2.37
CA PHE A 17 4.83 4.47 1.37
C PHE A 17 3.48 4.76 2.01
N ASN A 18 3.05 3.98 3.00
CA ASN A 18 1.74 4.15 3.63
C ASN A 18 1.65 5.49 4.38
N GLU A 19 2.74 5.95 4.99
CA GLU A 19 2.81 7.31 5.55
C GLU A 19 2.72 8.38 4.45
N ALA A 20 3.42 8.20 3.32
CA ALA A 20 3.35 9.16 2.22
C ALA A 20 1.95 9.21 1.59
N LEU A 21 1.31 8.05 1.37
CA LEU A 21 -0.05 7.93 0.85
C LEU A 21 -1.06 8.67 1.74
N LYS A 22 -0.99 8.44 3.06
CA LYS A 22 -1.83 9.13 4.05
C LYS A 22 -1.62 10.65 4.04
N ARG A 23 -0.38 11.11 3.93
CA ARG A 23 -0.06 12.55 3.89
C ARG A 23 -0.51 13.23 2.61
N LEU A 24 -0.41 12.54 1.48
CA LEU A 24 -0.75 13.07 0.16
C LEU A 24 -2.25 12.99 -0.15
N GLY A 25 -3.03 12.23 0.64
CA GLY A 25 -4.48 12.08 0.44
C GLY A 25 -4.80 11.41 -0.90
N LEU A 26 -3.98 10.44 -1.30
CA LEU A 26 -4.11 9.75 -2.58
C LEU A 26 -5.23 8.69 -2.52
N TYR A 27 -5.72 8.29 -3.69
CA TYR A 27 -6.73 7.22 -3.82
C TYR A 27 -6.23 5.86 -3.30
N VAL A 28 -4.92 5.61 -3.38
CA VAL A 28 -4.29 4.44 -2.77
C VAL A 28 -4.12 4.71 -1.29
N THR A 29 -4.72 3.87 -0.45
CA THR A 29 -4.71 4.03 1.01
C THR A 29 -3.54 3.30 1.66
N GLU A 30 -3.14 2.16 1.08
CA GLU A 30 -2.12 1.32 1.66
C GLU A 30 -1.48 0.38 0.63
N ILE A 31 -0.25 -0.04 0.91
CA ILE A 31 0.43 -1.16 0.25
C ILE A 31 0.81 -2.21 1.31
N HIS A 32 0.77 -3.47 0.92
CA HIS A 32 1.21 -4.61 1.72
C HIS A 32 1.95 -5.61 0.83
N PHE A 33 3.05 -6.19 1.33
CA PHE A 33 3.71 -7.32 0.67
C PHE A 33 2.97 -8.61 1.03
N ASP A 34 2.64 -9.41 0.02
CA ASP A 34 2.08 -10.74 0.20
C ASP A 34 3.05 -11.77 -0.39
N ASP A 35 3.43 -12.72 0.45
CA ASP A 35 4.38 -13.79 0.13
C ASP A 35 3.68 -15.09 -0.32
N SER A 36 2.33 -15.09 -0.43
CA SER A 36 1.52 -16.24 -0.83
C SER A 36 1.82 -16.74 -2.25
N GLU A 37 2.14 -15.82 -3.18
CA GLU A 37 2.46 -16.09 -4.59
C GLU A 37 3.85 -15.50 -4.95
N GLY A 38 4.86 -15.76 -4.13
CA GLY A 38 6.19 -15.15 -4.30
C GLY A 38 6.22 -13.69 -3.85
N LEU A 39 7.08 -12.84 -4.43
CA LEU A 39 7.15 -11.42 -4.05
C LEU A 39 6.04 -10.62 -4.75
N SER A 40 4.88 -10.51 -4.10
CA SER A 40 3.76 -9.71 -4.61
C SER A 40 3.49 -8.50 -3.71
N VAL A 41 2.94 -7.44 -4.30
CA VAL A 41 2.52 -6.23 -3.58
C VAL A 41 1.04 -6.01 -3.83
N VAL A 42 0.27 -6.00 -2.76
CA VAL A 42 -1.15 -5.68 -2.75
C VAL A 42 -1.31 -4.18 -2.56
N LEU A 43 -2.12 -3.56 -3.42
CA LEU A 43 -2.47 -2.15 -3.35
C LEU A 43 -3.91 -2.03 -2.86
N GLU A 44 -4.13 -1.33 -1.75
CA GLU A 44 -5.46 -0.99 -1.28
C GLU A 44 -5.86 0.38 -1.84
N ILE A 45 -7.03 0.44 -2.46
CA ILE A 45 -7.55 1.65 -3.10
C ILE A 45 -8.87 2.00 -2.43
N SER A 46 -8.97 3.20 -1.86
CA SER A 46 -10.26 3.76 -1.47
C SER A 46 -10.75 4.69 -2.58
N ALA A 47 -11.79 4.25 -3.27
CA ALA A 47 -12.58 5.12 -4.13
C ALA A 47 -13.68 5.74 -3.27
N TYR A 48 -13.41 6.91 -2.67
CA TYR A 48 -14.51 7.73 -2.17
C TYR A 48 -15.23 8.33 -3.37
N ASP A 49 -16.35 7.73 -3.77
CA ASP A 49 -17.23 8.31 -4.78
C ASP A 49 -18.01 9.49 -4.18
N GLN A 50 -17.37 10.66 -4.10
CA GLN A 50 -18.06 11.91 -3.80
C GLN A 50 -18.82 12.48 -5.02
N ASN A 51 -18.83 11.80 -6.16
CA ASN A 51 -19.56 12.24 -7.36
C ASN A 51 -20.97 11.63 -7.50
N LEU A 52 -21.46 10.89 -6.51
CA LEU A 52 -22.88 10.47 -6.45
C LEU A 52 -23.87 11.57 -6.02
N PHE A 53 -23.41 12.82 -5.89
CA PHE A 53 -24.28 13.99 -5.69
C PHE A 53 -23.89 15.17 -6.60
N CYS A 54 -23.97 15.01 -7.92
CA CYS A 54 -24.24 16.14 -8.81
C CYS A 54 -24.99 15.67 -10.08
N ALA A 55 -26.21 16.22 -10.20
CA ALA A 55 -27.20 16.16 -11.30
C ALA A 55 -28.15 14.95 -11.34
#